data_AF-A0A5P2D512-F1
#
_entry.id   AF-A0A5P2D512-F1
#
_cell.length_a   1.000
_cell.length_b   1.000
_cell.length_c   1.000
_cell.angle_alpha   90.00
_cell.angle_beta   90.00
_cell.angle_gamma   90.00
#
_symmetry.space_group_name_H-M   'P 1'
#
loop_
_entity.id
_entity.type
_entity.pdbx_description
1 polymer ?
#
loop_
_entity_poly.entity_id
_entity_poly.type
_entity_poly.pdbx_seq_one_letter_code
_entity_poly.pdbx_strand_id
1 'polypeptide(L)'
;MNMHNTQPPAAAGGCLGGVAKVVAVLVVLPLRAVWVCFVWVCRVIGRYLLAPLVTYVLEPVVRFTGWVLGWVLRIFVGWPCRFLWRYLLKPVGQFLHLYLLAPVGRFLFRWVLQPLGHAAVWLAGVLMEYLFAPLYRYVLTPLGHLTVWAWDIAGRILRVLGWVLIGWAAVKVYTYVLKPLGHILRDAWRAVRAAAREARIALFG
;
A
#
# COMPACT_ATOMS: atom_id res chain seq x y z
N MET A 1 -48.33 87.04 -69.62
CA MET A 1 -48.09 87.52 -68.24
C MET A 1 -46.87 86.78 -67.70
N ASN A 2 -45.98 87.54 -67.06
CA ASN A 2 -44.59 87.20 -66.73
C ASN A 2 -44.44 86.17 -65.60
N MET A 3 -43.27 85.51 -65.51
CA MET A 3 -42.45 85.29 -64.29
C MET A 3 -41.25 84.40 -64.67
N HIS A 4 -40.07 84.96 -64.97
CA HIS A 4 -38.94 85.08 -64.03
C HIS A 4 -38.72 83.85 -63.14
N ASN A 5 -37.87 82.94 -63.60
CA ASN A 5 -37.15 82.04 -62.72
C ASN A 5 -35.65 82.34 -62.87
N THR A 6 -35.09 82.89 -61.81
CA THR A 6 -33.70 83.34 -61.67
C THR A 6 -32.79 82.13 -61.46
N GLN A 7 -32.16 81.63 -62.52
CA GLN A 7 -30.90 80.91 -62.38
C GLN A 7 -29.75 81.92 -62.48
N PRO A 8 -28.83 81.97 -61.51
CA PRO A 8 -27.68 82.86 -61.58
C PRO A 8 -26.74 82.38 -62.72
N PRO A 9 -26.31 83.27 -63.63
CA PRO A 9 -25.35 82.91 -64.66
C PRO A 9 -23.98 82.62 -64.02
N ALA A 10 -23.60 81.35 -64.08
CA ALA A 10 -22.26 80.84 -63.88
C ALA A 10 -21.31 81.41 -64.95
N ALA A 11 -20.66 82.55 -64.67
CA ALA A 11 -19.65 83.11 -65.59
C ALA A 11 -18.57 84.00 -64.95
N ALA A 12 -18.31 83.88 -63.63
CA ALA A 12 -17.27 84.66 -62.93
C ALA A 12 -16.21 83.81 -62.20
N GLY A 13 -16.13 82.50 -62.50
CA GLY A 13 -15.36 81.52 -61.70
C GLY A 13 -13.93 81.18 -62.18
N GLY A 14 -13.48 81.68 -63.33
CA GLY A 14 -12.22 81.23 -63.96
C GLY A 14 -10.96 81.86 -63.36
N CYS A 15 -10.84 83.18 -63.39
CA CYS A 15 -9.62 83.88 -62.97
C CYS A 15 -9.53 84.07 -61.45
N LEU A 16 -10.63 84.46 -60.78
CA LEU A 16 -10.67 84.55 -59.32
C LEU A 16 -10.60 83.18 -58.65
N GLY A 17 -11.19 82.15 -59.26
CA GLY A 17 -11.06 80.77 -58.79
C GLY A 17 -9.64 80.23 -58.99
N GLY A 18 -8.98 80.61 -60.08
CA GLY A 18 -7.57 80.29 -60.33
C GLY A 18 -6.63 80.95 -59.33
N VAL A 19 -6.74 82.27 -59.13
CA VAL A 19 -5.89 83.02 -58.18
C VAL A 19 -6.18 82.60 -56.74
N ALA A 20 -7.45 82.43 -56.35
CA ALA A 20 -7.79 81.93 -55.02
C ALA A 20 -7.26 80.51 -54.80
N LYS A 21 -7.29 79.63 -55.80
CA LYS A 21 -6.65 78.31 -55.72
C LYS A 21 -5.13 78.42 -55.66
N VAL A 22 -4.50 79.32 -56.41
CA VAL A 22 -3.05 79.52 -56.35
C VAL A 22 -2.63 80.06 -54.98
N VAL A 23 -3.33 81.05 -54.43
CA VAL A 23 -3.05 81.59 -53.09
C VAL A 23 -3.37 80.57 -52.00
N ALA A 24 -4.50 79.86 -52.10
CA ALA A 24 -4.83 78.78 -51.18
C ALA A 24 -3.78 77.67 -51.24
N VAL A 25 -3.30 77.29 -52.43
CA VAL A 25 -2.20 76.33 -52.56
C VAL A 25 -0.92 76.92 -52.00
N LEU A 26 -0.56 78.16 -52.30
CA LEU A 26 0.69 78.77 -51.85
C LEU A 26 0.74 78.99 -50.33
N VAL A 27 -0.41 79.06 -49.65
CA VAL A 27 -0.52 79.14 -48.18
C VAL A 27 -0.73 77.76 -47.55
N VAL A 28 -1.54 76.90 -48.15
CA VAL A 28 -1.82 75.55 -47.63
C VAL A 28 -0.63 74.64 -47.83
N LEU A 29 0.12 74.73 -48.93
CA LEU A 29 1.31 73.91 -49.18
C LEU A 29 2.38 74.10 -48.10
N PRO A 30 2.81 75.32 -47.72
CA PRO A 30 3.78 75.51 -46.65
C PRO A 30 3.19 75.13 -45.30
N LEU A 31 1.90 75.41 -45.05
CA LEU A 31 1.27 74.99 -43.79
C LEU A 31 1.24 73.44 -43.69
N ARG A 32 0.98 72.74 -44.79
CA ARG A 32 1.04 71.28 -44.86
C ARG A 32 2.47 70.77 -44.76
N ALA A 33 3.44 71.44 -45.37
CA ALA A 33 4.86 71.06 -45.28
C ALA A 33 5.38 71.23 -43.85
N VAL A 34 5.03 72.34 -43.19
CA VAL A 34 5.36 72.58 -41.78
C VAL A 34 4.67 71.56 -40.89
N TRP A 35 3.39 71.26 -41.12
CA TRP A 35 2.67 70.23 -40.38
C TRP A 35 3.27 68.84 -40.57
N VAL A 36 3.61 68.47 -41.80
CA VAL A 36 4.24 67.18 -42.11
C VAL A 36 5.64 67.12 -41.49
N CYS A 37 6.43 68.18 -41.55
CA CYS A 37 7.73 68.25 -40.91
C CYS A 37 7.61 68.14 -39.39
N PHE A 38 6.66 68.83 -38.77
CA PHE A 38 6.39 68.75 -37.33
C PHE A 38 5.92 67.34 -36.90
N VAL A 39 5.01 66.73 -37.65
CA VAL A 39 4.54 65.36 -37.40
C VAL A 39 5.66 64.35 -37.63
N TRP A 40 6.52 64.58 -38.61
CA TRP A 40 7.66 63.71 -38.88
C TRP A 40 8.71 63.82 -37.77
N VAL A 41 9.05 65.04 -37.33
CA VAL A 41 9.93 65.28 -36.18
C VAL A 41 9.33 64.69 -34.90
N CYS A 42 8.05 64.90 -34.61
CA CYS A 42 7.37 64.28 -33.47
C CYS A 42 7.36 62.74 -33.55
N ARG A 43 7.20 62.15 -34.75
CA ARG A 43 7.24 60.69 -34.94
C ARG A 43 8.64 60.12 -34.82
N VAL A 44 9.65 60.83 -35.31
CA VAL A 44 11.06 60.46 -35.18
C VAL A 44 11.46 60.54 -33.71
N ILE A 45 11.14 61.64 -33.01
CA ILE A 45 11.36 61.77 -31.57
C ILE A 45 10.59 60.68 -30.81
N GLY A 46 9.35 60.38 -31.21
CA GLY A 46 8.56 59.29 -30.63
C GLY A 46 9.17 57.90 -30.85
N ARG A 47 9.76 57.63 -32.01
CA ARG A 47 10.39 56.34 -32.29
C ARG A 47 11.81 56.20 -31.74
N TYR A 48 12.56 57.29 -31.62
CA TYR A 48 13.96 57.25 -31.17
C TYR A 48 14.14 57.61 -29.69
N LEU A 49 13.21 58.34 -29.06
CA LEU A 49 13.22 58.57 -27.61
C LEU A 49 12.14 57.77 -26.90
N LEU A 50 10.87 57.89 -27.30
CA LEU A 50 9.78 57.24 -26.55
C LEU A 50 9.83 55.71 -26.66
N ALA A 51 10.08 55.12 -27.83
CA ALA A 51 10.17 53.67 -27.94
C ALA A 51 11.29 53.06 -27.09
N PRO A 52 12.57 53.49 -27.17
CA PRO A 52 13.62 52.93 -26.32
C PRO A 52 13.45 53.30 -24.86
N LEU A 53 12.93 54.49 -24.52
CA LEU A 53 12.66 54.84 -23.11
C LEU A 53 11.54 53.97 -22.53
N VAL A 54 10.49 53.68 -23.31
CA VAL A 54 9.39 52.81 -22.88
C VAL A 54 9.84 51.35 -22.76
N THR A 55 10.62 50.82 -23.69
CA THR A 55 11.13 49.43 -23.53
C THR A 55 12.21 49.33 -22.46
N TYR A 56 13.17 50.24 -22.38
CA TYR A 56 14.24 50.14 -21.38
C TYR A 56 13.83 50.50 -19.96
N VAL A 57 12.83 51.38 -19.78
CA VAL A 57 12.43 51.84 -18.44
C VAL A 57 11.08 51.25 -18.02
N LEU A 58 10.08 51.27 -18.91
CA LEU A 58 8.73 50.82 -18.55
C LEU A 58 8.64 49.29 -18.42
N GLU A 59 9.27 48.48 -19.29
CA GLU A 59 9.23 47.02 -19.14
C GLU A 59 9.82 46.54 -17.81
N PRO A 60 11.06 46.92 -17.41
CA PRO A 60 11.60 46.47 -16.15
C PRO A 60 10.75 46.99 -14.99
N VAL A 61 10.33 48.25 -15.00
CA VAL A 61 9.52 48.81 -13.91
C VAL A 61 8.18 48.09 -13.78
N VAL A 62 7.45 47.87 -14.88
CA VAL A 62 6.16 47.16 -14.85
C VAL A 62 6.35 45.69 -14.45
N ARG A 63 7.41 45.03 -14.92
CA ARG A 63 7.72 43.64 -14.57
C ARG A 63 8.14 43.51 -13.11
N PHE A 64 8.96 44.42 -12.59
CA PHE A 64 9.32 44.48 -11.18
C PHE A 64 8.10 44.77 -10.32
N THR A 65 7.28 45.74 -10.71
CA THR A 65 6.06 46.10 -9.95
C THR A 65 5.06 44.96 -9.95
N GLY A 66 4.85 44.31 -11.10
CA GLY A 66 3.97 43.14 -11.20
C GLY A 66 4.51 41.93 -10.43
N TRP A 67 5.82 41.71 -10.44
CA TRP A 67 6.45 40.64 -9.67
C TRP A 67 6.35 40.88 -8.17
N VAL A 68 6.65 42.10 -7.71
CA VAL A 68 6.50 42.50 -6.29
C VAL A 68 5.05 42.44 -5.86
N LEU A 69 4.13 42.99 -6.65
CA LEU A 69 2.70 42.97 -6.35
C LEU A 69 2.15 41.54 -6.29
N GLY A 70 2.55 40.69 -7.25
CA GLY A 70 2.19 39.27 -7.25
C GLY A 70 2.79 38.52 -6.07
N TRP A 71 4.02 38.81 -5.68
CA TRP A 71 4.69 38.20 -4.53
C TRP A 71 4.02 38.62 -3.21
N VAL A 72 3.72 39.91 -3.06
CA VAL A 72 2.97 40.47 -1.94
C VAL A 72 1.59 39.84 -1.87
N LEU A 73 0.82 39.79 -2.96
CA LEU A 73 -0.51 39.17 -2.97
C LEU A 73 -0.45 37.68 -2.60
N ARG A 74 0.56 36.97 -3.10
CA ARG A 74 0.75 35.54 -2.82
C ARG A 74 1.13 35.27 -1.37
N ILE A 75 1.95 36.13 -0.76
CA ILE A 75 2.25 36.07 0.67
C ILE A 75 1.03 36.48 1.49
N PHE A 76 0.41 37.61 1.17
CA PHE A 76 -0.66 38.19 1.97
C PHE A 76 -1.95 37.39 1.89
N VAL A 77 -2.21 36.66 0.81
CA VAL A 77 -3.38 35.77 0.70
C VAL A 77 -2.99 34.33 1.04
N GLY A 78 -1.87 33.84 0.51
CA GLY A 78 -1.44 32.47 0.69
C GLY A 78 -1.04 32.16 2.12
N TRP A 79 -0.36 33.08 2.81
CA TRP A 79 0.07 32.88 4.19
C TRP A 79 -1.10 32.79 5.17
N PRO A 80 -2.05 33.75 5.24
CA PRO A 80 -3.20 33.63 6.13
C PRO A 80 -4.14 32.50 5.72
N CYS A 81 -4.32 32.19 4.43
CA CYS A 81 -5.13 31.03 4.04
C CYS A 81 -4.49 29.72 4.52
N ARG A 82 -3.16 29.59 4.45
CA ARG A 82 -2.42 28.42 4.96
C ARG A 82 -2.39 28.39 6.48
N PHE A 83 -2.34 29.55 7.13
CA PHE A 83 -2.44 29.68 8.59
C PHE A 83 -3.85 29.30 9.06
N LEU A 84 -4.89 29.80 8.42
CA LEU A 84 -6.29 29.49 8.68
C LEU A 84 -6.58 28.00 8.44
N TRP A 85 -6.02 27.41 7.38
CA TRP A 85 -6.10 25.96 7.17
C TRP A 85 -5.43 25.18 8.30
N ARG A 86 -4.24 25.60 8.74
CA ARG A 86 -3.50 24.88 9.79
C ARG A 86 -4.06 25.08 11.19
N TYR A 87 -4.56 26.28 11.50
CA TYR A 87 -5.09 26.65 12.81
C TYR A 87 -6.59 26.41 12.96
N LEU A 88 -7.36 26.39 11.88
CA LEU A 88 -8.81 26.17 11.94
C LEU A 88 -9.16 24.76 11.49
N LEU A 89 -8.70 24.30 10.32
CA LEU A 89 -9.11 22.99 9.82
C LEU A 89 -8.51 21.81 10.57
N LYS A 90 -7.27 21.89 11.05
CA LYS A 90 -6.72 20.79 11.87
C LYS A 90 -7.47 20.59 13.17
N PRO A 91 -7.69 21.61 14.02
CA PRO A 91 -8.45 21.40 15.25
C PRO A 91 -9.90 21.07 14.91
N VAL A 92 -10.56 21.75 13.97
CA VAL A 92 -11.97 21.42 13.63
C VAL A 92 -12.10 19.99 13.12
N GLY A 93 -11.20 19.53 12.25
CA GLY A 93 -11.19 18.15 11.78
C GLY A 93 -10.92 17.14 12.88
N GLN A 94 -10.00 17.45 13.80
CA GLN A 94 -9.68 16.58 14.95
C GLN A 94 -10.82 16.56 15.98
N PHE A 95 -11.44 17.70 16.26
CA PHE A 95 -12.62 17.80 17.11
C PHE A 95 -13.80 17.05 16.49
N LEU A 96 -14.06 17.21 15.19
CA LEU A 96 -15.12 16.47 14.52
C LEU A 96 -14.87 14.96 14.54
N HIS A 97 -13.62 14.54 14.34
CA HIS A 97 -13.27 13.12 14.38
C HIS A 97 -13.41 12.54 15.80
N LEU A 98 -12.90 13.22 16.82
CA LEU A 98 -12.98 12.76 18.21
C LEU A 98 -14.38 12.85 18.80
N TYR A 99 -15.15 13.87 18.43
CA TYR A 99 -16.46 14.14 19.02
C TYR A 99 -17.61 13.49 18.24
N LEU A 100 -17.45 13.22 16.94
CA LEU A 100 -18.47 12.59 16.12
C LEU A 100 -18.10 11.15 15.75
N LEU A 101 -16.93 10.93 15.12
CA LEU A 101 -16.57 9.60 14.64
C LEU A 101 -16.20 8.64 15.78
N ALA A 102 -15.51 9.10 16.83
CA ALA A 102 -15.14 8.21 17.94
C ALA A 102 -16.33 7.72 18.79
N PRO A 103 -17.34 8.55 19.15
CA PRO A 103 -18.52 8.03 19.82
C PRO A 103 -19.40 7.23 18.87
N VAL A 104 -19.66 7.68 17.64
CA VAL A 104 -20.48 6.93 16.67
C VAL A 104 -19.87 5.58 16.34
N GLY A 105 -18.55 5.54 16.10
CA GLY A 105 -17.82 4.29 15.87
C GLY A 105 -17.89 3.34 17.06
N ARG A 106 -17.70 3.86 18.29
CA ARG A 106 -17.83 3.03 19.51
C ARG A 106 -19.27 2.60 19.78
N PHE A 107 -20.26 3.44 19.47
CA PHE A 107 -21.67 3.12 19.63
C PHE A 107 -22.08 2.02 18.66
N LEU A 108 -21.71 2.15 17.39
CA LEU A 108 -21.95 1.14 16.36
C LEU A 108 -21.22 -0.16 16.69
N PHE A 109 -19.97 -0.09 17.15
CA PHE A 109 -19.21 -1.27 17.57
C PHE A 109 -19.86 -1.97 18.77
N ARG A 110 -20.28 -1.22 19.79
CA ARG A 110 -20.97 -1.80 20.95
C ARG A 110 -22.33 -2.37 20.58
N TRP A 111 -23.15 -1.64 19.84
CA TRP A 111 -24.49 -2.07 19.46
C TRP A 111 -24.55 -3.15 18.40
N VAL A 112 -23.55 -3.26 17.53
CA VAL A 112 -23.54 -4.26 16.45
C VAL A 112 -22.58 -5.40 16.77
N LEU A 113 -21.33 -5.12 17.13
CA LEU A 113 -20.35 -6.19 17.35
C LEU A 113 -20.54 -6.94 18.66
N GLN A 114 -21.08 -6.35 19.74
CA GLN A 114 -21.39 -7.15 20.93
C GLN A 114 -22.49 -8.18 20.69
N PRO A 115 -23.66 -7.84 20.12
CA PRO A 115 -24.66 -8.86 19.83
C PRO A 115 -24.20 -9.83 18.75
N LEU A 116 -23.44 -9.37 17.74
CA LEU A 116 -22.89 -10.27 16.73
C LEU A 116 -21.85 -11.23 17.32
N GLY A 117 -21.02 -10.77 18.25
CA GLY A 117 -20.05 -11.59 18.98
C GLY A 117 -20.74 -12.61 19.89
N HIS A 118 -21.75 -12.18 20.66
CA HIS A 118 -22.54 -13.10 21.47
C HIS A 118 -23.31 -14.12 20.62
N ALA A 119 -23.89 -13.69 19.50
CA ALA A 119 -24.57 -14.57 18.56
C ALA A 119 -23.58 -15.57 17.93
N ALA A 120 -22.39 -15.12 17.54
CA ALA A 120 -21.36 -16.00 16.96
C ALA A 120 -20.85 -17.02 17.98
N VAL A 121 -20.60 -16.60 19.23
CA VAL A 121 -20.18 -17.51 20.31
C VAL A 121 -21.30 -18.50 20.65
N TRP A 122 -22.54 -18.03 20.71
CA TRP A 122 -23.69 -18.89 20.93
C TRP A 122 -23.83 -19.92 19.80
N LEU A 123 -23.72 -19.49 18.54
CA LEU A 123 -23.85 -20.35 17.37
C LEU A 123 -22.68 -21.34 17.28
N ALA A 124 -21.48 -20.93 17.64
CA ALA A 124 -20.32 -21.81 17.76
C ALA A 124 -20.51 -22.84 18.88
N GLY A 125 -21.03 -22.44 20.04
CA GLY A 125 -21.35 -23.33 21.14
C GLY A 125 -22.41 -24.36 20.75
N VAL A 126 -23.51 -23.90 20.15
CA VAL A 126 -24.58 -24.76 19.63
C VAL A 126 -24.03 -25.73 18.58
N LEU A 127 -23.24 -25.26 17.61
CA LEU A 127 -22.65 -26.12 16.58
C LEU A 127 -21.68 -27.14 17.19
N MET A 128 -20.90 -26.74 18.19
CA MET A 128 -19.96 -27.62 18.87
C MET A 128 -20.70 -28.71 19.66
N GLU A 129 -21.74 -28.35 20.39
CA GLU A 129 -22.53 -29.28 21.19
C GLU A 129 -23.42 -30.20 20.34
N TYR A 130 -24.08 -29.67 19.31
CA TYR A 130 -25.01 -30.46 18.48
C TYR A 130 -24.34 -31.22 17.35
N LEU A 131 -23.25 -30.72 16.78
CA LEU A 131 -22.61 -31.35 15.64
C LEU A 131 -21.35 -32.11 16.08
N PHE A 132 -20.42 -31.43 16.75
CA PHE A 132 -19.12 -32.03 17.05
C PHE A 132 -19.18 -33.04 18.20
N ALA A 133 -19.90 -32.76 19.29
CA ALA A 133 -19.94 -33.68 20.42
C ALA A 133 -20.56 -35.06 20.09
N PRO A 134 -21.73 -35.17 19.41
CA PRO A 134 -22.26 -36.47 19.02
C PRO A 134 -21.43 -37.10 17.91
N LEU A 135 -20.94 -36.34 16.93
CA LEU A 135 -20.07 -36.90 15.88
C LEU A 135 -18.79 -37.50 16.47
N TYR A 136 -18.17 -36.81 17.43
CA TYR A 136 -16.98 -37.30 18.13
C TYR A 136 -17.28 -38.54 18.98
N ARG A 137 -18.40 -38.55 19.74
CA ARG A 137 -18.79 -39.72 20.54
C ARG A 137 -19.18 -40.92 19.67
N TYR A 138 -19.88 -40.70 18.57
CA TYR A 138 -20.33 -41.78 17.69
C TYR A 138 -19.26 -42.28 16.74
N VAL A 139 -18.28 -41.45 16.35
CA VAL A 139 -17.23 -41.81 15.38
C VAL A 139 -15.88 -42.06 16.06
N LEU A 140 -15.47 -41.18 16.98
CA LEU A 140 -14.14 -41.29 17.58
C LEU A 140 -14.07 -42.32 18.70
N THR A 141 -15.15 -42.54 19.44
CA THR A 141 -15.19 -43.62 20.46
C THR A 141 -15.06 -45.02 19.85
N PRO A 142 -15.77 -45.39 18.76
CA PRO A 142 -15.51 -46.68 18.12
C PRO A 142 -14.13 -46.74 17.44
N LEU A 143 -13.65 -45.66 16.82
CA LEU A 143 -12.29 -45.63 16.27
C LEU A 143 -11.21 -45.83 17.36
N GLY A 144 -11.40 -45.22 18.53
CA GLY A 144 -10.53 -45.39 19.69
C GLY A 144 -10.54 -46.84 20.19
N HIS A 145 -11.72 -47.45 20.33
CA HIS A 145 -11.80 -48.86 20.71
C HIS A 145 -11.18 -49.79 19.66
N LEU A 146 -11.39 -49.53 18.37
CA LEU A 146 -10.81 -50.34 17.30
C LEU A 146 -9.29 -50.23 17.25
N THR A 147 -8.73 -49.04 17.44
CA THR A 147 -7.28 -48.82 17.46
C THR A 147 -6.63 -49.46 18.68
N VAL A 148 -7.23 -49.32 19.87
CA VAL A 148 -6.74 -50.00 21.09
C VAL A 148 -6.83 -51.52 20.94
N TRP A 149 -7.94 -52.03 20.40
CA TRP A 149 -8.12 -53.47 20.16
C TRP A 149 -7.12 -54.01 19.12
N ALA A 150 -6.90 -53.28 18.03
CA ALA A 150 -5.89 -53.63 17.04
C ALA A 150 -4.48 -53.65 17.64
N TRP A 151 -4.17 -52.69 18.51
CA TRP A 151 -2.88 -52.64 19.20
C TRP A 151 -2.69 -53.77 20.20
N ASP A 152 -3.74 -54.11 20.97
CA ASP A 152 -3.68 -55.23 21.91
C ASP A 152 -3.48 -56.57 21.18
N ILE A 153 -4.15 -56.77 20.04
CA ILE A 153 -3.95 -57.95 19.19
C ILE A 153 -2.53 -57.99 18.65
N ALA A 154 -2.02 -56.88 18.11
CA ALA A 154 -0.66 -56.81 17.60
C ALA A 154 0.36 -57.12 18.71
N GLY A 155 0.14 -56.60 19.92
CA GLY A 155 0.95 -56.87 21.10
C GLY A 155 0.91 -58.34 21.52
N ARG A 156 -0.27 -58.98 21.54
CA ARG A 156 -0.41 -60.42 21.82
C ARG A 156 0.33 -61.27 20.79
N ILE A 157 0.15 -60.98 19.51
CA ILE A 157 0.82 -61.72 18.43
C ILE A 157 2.34 -61.57 18.56
N LEU A 158 2.84 -60.35 18.77
CA LEU A 158 4.27 -60.10 18.91
C LEU A 158 4.85 -60.80 20.15
N ARG A 159 4.10 -60.84 21.24
CA ARG A 159 4.51 -61.52 22.48
C ARG A 159 4.57 -63.03 22.30
N VAL A 160 3.57 -63.62 21.64
CA VAL A 160 3.58 -65.06 21.30
C VAL A 160 4.73 -65.37 20.37
N LEU A 161 4.92 -64.57 19.32
CA LEU A 161 6.01 -64.74 18.36
C LEU A 161 7.38 -64.63 19.04
N GLY A 162 7.56 -63.65 19.91
CA GLY A 162 8.77 -63.50 20.71
C GLY A 162 9.00 -64.69 21.64
N TRP A 163 7.95 -65.17 22.32
CA TRP A 163 8.04 -66.35 23.18
C TRP A 163 8.41 -67.61 22.41
N VAL A 164 7.80 -67.83 21.25
CA VAL A 164 8.11 -68.99 20.39
C VAL A 164 9.54 -68.88 19.87
N LEU A 165 9.96 -67.71 19.40
CA LEU A 165 11.29 -67.51 18.85
C LEU A 165 12.38 -67.68 19.92
N ILE A 166 12.20 -67.03 21.08
CA ILE A 166 13.14 -67.11 22.20
C ILE A 166 13.13 -68.50 22.83
N GLY A 167 11.96 -69.09 23.03
CA GLY A 167 11.83 -70.44 23.58
C GLY A 167 12.45 -71.49 22.67
N TRP A 168 12.19 -71.42 21.36
CA TRP A 168 12.79 -72.33 20.39
C TRP A 168 14.31 -72.13 20.29
N ALA A 169 14.79 -70.88 20.26
CA ALA A 169 16.22 -70.57 20.27
C ALA A 169 16.90 -71.07 21.55
N ALA A 170 16.31 -70.84 22.72
CA ALA A 170 16.82 -71.31 24.01
C ALA A 170 16.88 -72.83 24.08
N VAL A 171 15.85 -73.53 23.60
CA VAL A 171 15.84 -75.00 23.54
C VAL A 171 16.90 -75.52 22.58
N LYS A 172 17.09 -74.89 21.41
CA LYS A 172 18.17 -75.25 20.48
C LYS A 172 19.54 -75.05 21.14
N VAL A 173 19.78 -73.89 21.74
CA VAL A 173 21.05 -73.57 22.42
C VAL A 173 21.31 -74.55 23.57
N TYR A 174 20.31 -74.81 24.41
CA TYR A 174 20.40 -75.78 25.50
C TYR A 174 20.73 -77.19 24.97
N THR A 175 20.06 -77.62 23.91
CA THR A 175 20.28 -78.96 23.35
C THR A 175 21.64 -79.07 22.68
N TYR A 176 22.16 -78.01 22.06
CA TYR A 176 23.47 -78.01 21.42
C TYR A 176 24.63 -77.84 22.41
N VAL A 177 24.42 -77.20 23.56
CA VAL A 177 25.48 -76.87 24.52
C VAL A 177 25.44 -77.76 25.76
N LEU A 178 24.27 -77.99 26.35
CA LEU A 178 24.17 -78.77 27.59
C LEU A 178 24.23 -80.28 27.38
N LYS A 179 23.78 -80.83 26.25
CA LYS A 179 23.99 -82.26 25.94
C LYS A 179 25.48 -82.63 25.85
N PRO A 180 26.32 -81.92 25.08
CA PRO A 180 27.74 -82.25 25.05
C PRO A 180 28.41 -82.00 26.40
N LEU A 181 28.07 -80.93 27.12
CA LEU A 181 28.60 -80.69 28.47
C LEU A 181 28.19 -81.77 29.48
N GLY A 182 26.98 -82.32 29.37
CA GLY A 182 26.52 -83.42 30.22
C GLY A 182 27.33 -84.69 30.03
N HIS A 183 27.77 -84.99 28.80
CA HIS A 183 28.66 -86.10 28.52
C HIS A 183 30.07 -85.83 29.07
N ILE A 184 30.63 -84.65 28.80
CA ILE A 184 31.98 -84.28 29.26
C ILE A 184 32.07 -84.26 30.78
N LEU A 185 31.09 -83.70 31.49
CA LEU A 185 31.08 -83.64 32.94
C LEU A 185 30.94 -85.03 33.58
N ARG A 186 30.15 -85.90 32.95
CA ARG A 186 29.96 -87.28 33.41
C ARG A 186 31.20 -88.14 33.15
N ASP A 187 31.95 -87.86 32.09
CA ASP A 187 33.22 -88.53 31.80
C ASP A 187 34.34 -88.04 32.71
N ALA A 188 34.44 -86.72 32.93
CA ALA A 188 35.37 -86.13 33.89
C ALA A 188 35.14 -86.65 35.32
N TRP A 189 33.89 -86.72 35.77
CA TRP A 189 33.57 -87.22 37.10
C TRP A 189 33.85 -88.72 37.27
N ARG A 190 33.71 -89.51 36.20
CA ARG A 190 34.12 -90.93 36.20
C ARG A 190 35.63 -91.06 36.31
N ALA A 191 36.40 -90.24 35.59
CA ALA A 191 37.86 -90.22 35.67
C ALA A 191 38.36 -89.84 37.07
N VAL A 192 37.78 -88.79 37.68
CA VAL A 192 38.13 -88.37 39.05
C VAL A 192 37.83 -89.47 40.07
N ARG A 193 36.68 -90.14 39.96
CA ARG A 193 36.32 -91.24 40.87
C ARG A 193 37.24 -92.46 40.73
N ALA A 194 37.72 -92.76 39.52
CA ALA A 194 38.69 -93.83 39.29
C ALA A 194 40.03 -93.52 39.97
N ALA A 195 40.59 -92.33 39.72
CA ALA A 195 41.83 -91.89 40.33
C ALA A 195 41.76 -91.85 41.86
N ALA A 196 40.63 -91.40 42.43
CA ALA A 196 40.43 -91.38 43.88
C ALA A 196 40.34 -92.79 44.49
N ARG A 197 39.78 -93.77 43.76
CA ARG A 197 39.73 -95.17 44.23
C ARG A 197 41.12 -95.81 44.23
N GLU A 198 41.90 -95.59 43.19
CA GLU A 198 43.27 -96.10 43.09
C GLU A 198 44.16 -95.53 44.20
N ALA A 199 44.09 -94.21 44.42
CA ALA A 199 44.83 -93.56 45.51
C ALA A 199 44.44 -94.10 46.89
N ARG A 200 43.14 -94.38 47.10
CA ARG A 200 42.65 -94.95 48.37
C ARG A 200 43.14 -96.38 48.58
N ILE A 201 43.19 -97.20 47.53
CA ILE A 201 43.70 -98.57 47.62
C ILE A 201 45.20 -98.55 47.92
N ALA A 202 45.97 -97.68 47.26
CA ALA A 202 47.41 -97.57 47.49
C ALA A 202 47.79 -97.04 48.89
N LEU A 203 46.90 -96.30 49.56
CA LEU A 203 47.15 -95.73 50.89
C LEU A 203 46.69 -96.63 52.06
N PHE A 204 45.74 -97.55 51.83
CA PHE A 204 45.09 -98.32 52.90
C PHE A 204 45.09 -99.85 52.68
N GLY A 205 45.65 -100.35 51.58
CA GLY A 205 45.89 -101.77 51.32
C GLY A 205 47.37 -102.07 51.37
#